data_AF-A0A852KFM4-F1
#
_entry.id   AF-A0A852KFM4-F1
#
_cell.length_a   1.000
_cell.length_b   1.000
_cell.length_c   1.000
_cell.angle_alpha   90.00
_cell.angle_beta   90.00
_cell.angle_gamma   90.00
#
_symmetry.space_group_name_H-M   'P 1'
#
loop_
_entity.id
_entity.type
_entity.pdbx_description
1 polymer ?
#
loop_
_entity_poly.entity_id
_entity_poly.type
_entity_poly.pdbx_seq_one_letter_code
_entity_poly.pdbx_strand_id
1 'polypeptide(L)'
;RHTSKAADVVLLGGDLNMHPEDVGVRLLRGCTGLQDAFAEAARFEGCEDGCTLIPSNCFTAKAELLPFPLGIRIDYILYKAVSSFTVKCEELKTTTGTAPGMDIPFSDHEAVMATLYIQRQGQAVGATLGTAEAALADVVTEARAEVCVGLQAARQQRFSTGRMAVLALLLLLLQAGATLAGLAAGQPFPKLSFSLLAFLAVGILLLTTGLHLFHTMEVKMLQGTEEQMRLLQRLLQERP
;
A
#
# COMPACT_ATOMS: atom_id res chain seq x y z
N ARG A 1 -9.71 -15.08 -2.46
CA ARG A 1 -10.58 -16.27 -2.24
C ARG A 1 -12.06 -16.00 -2.57
N HIS A 2 -12.56 -14.76 -2.43
CA HIS A 2 -13.99 -14.46 -2.62
C HIS A 2 -14.44 -14.26 -4.08
N THR A 3 -13.57 -13.73 -4.96
CA THR A 3 -13.91 -13.45 -6.37
C THR A 3 -13.45 -14.52 -7.35
N SER A 4 -12.49 -15.36 -6.97
CA SER A 4 -11.84 -16.33 -7.87
C SER A 4 -12.26 -17.79 -7.66
N LYS A 5 -13.14 -18.09 -6.72
CA LYS A 5 -13.45 -19.48 -6.31
C LYS A 5 -14.11 -20.32 -7.41
N ALA A 6 -14.82 -19.68 -8.33
CA ALA A 6 -15.54 -20.33 -9.44
C ALA A 6 -14.93 -20.00 -10.82
N ALA A 7 -13.79 -19.31 -10.87
CA ALA A 7 -13.14 -18.95 -12.12
C ALA A 7 -12.20 -20.08 -12.56
N ASP A 8 -12.17 -20.37 -13.86
CA ASP A 8 -11.21 -21.31 -14.47
C ASP A 8 -9.81 -20.69 -14.60
N VAL A 9 -9.77 -19.38 -14.86
CA VAL A 9 -8.56 -18.57 -14.97
C VAL A 9 -8.81 -17.25 -14.27
N VAL A 10 -7.80 -16.76 -13.55
CA VAL A 10 -7.82 -15.43 -12.93
C VAL A 10 -6.80 -14.57 -13.64
N LEU A 11 -7.22 -13.37 -14.05
CA LEU A 11 -6.37 -12.32 -14.58
C LEU A 11 -6.46 -11.11 -13.66
N LEU A 12 -5.31 -10.50 -13.39
CA LEU A 12 -5.19 -9.21 -12.72
C LEU A 12 -4.30 -8.33 -13.59
N GLY A 13 -4.92 -7.35 -14.23
CA GLY A 13 -4.22 -6.40 -15.11
C GLY A 13 -4.37 -4.97 -14.58
N GLY A 14 -3.30 -4.17 -14.74
CA GLY A 14 -3.34 -2.73 -14.50
C GLY A 14 -2.07 -2.15 -13.90
N ASP A 15 -2.08 -0.84 -13.71
CA ASP A 15 -1.05 -0.09 -12.98
C ASP A 15 -1.15 -0.37 -11.49
N LEU A 16 -0.11 -1.00 -10.93
CA LEU A 16 0.00 -1.31 -9.51
C LEU A 16 0.79 -0.25 -8.73
N ASN A 17 1.42 0.72 -9.41
CA ASN A 17 2.31 1.73 -8.83
C ASN A 17 3.37 1.15 -7.88
N MET A 18 3.87 -0.05 -8.22
CA MET A 18 4.86 -0.78 -7.43
C MET A 18 5.85 -1.46 -8.38
N HIS A 19 7.14 -1.30 -8.11
CA HIS A 19 8.23 -1.97 -8.81
C HIS A 19 8.22 -3.48 -8.49
N PRO A 20 8.76 -4.38 -9.36
CA PRO A 20 8.72 -5.82 -9.12
C PRO A 20 9.37 -6.27 -7.80
N GLU A 21 10.36 -5.51 -7.33
CA GLU A 21 11.08 -5.77 -6.07
C GLU A 21 10.37 -5.21 -4.84
N ASP A 22 9.32 -4.41 -5.01
CA ASP A 22 8.56 -3.87 -3.88
C ASP A 22 7.82 -4.98 -3.13
N VAL A 23 7.77 -4.84 -1.81
CA VAL A 23 7.10 -5.79 -0.90
C VAL A 23 5.66 -6.06 -1.33
N GLY A 24 4.94 -5.04 -1.79
CA GLY A 24 3.52 -5.18 -2.13
C GLY A 24 3.27 -6.14 -3.31
N VAL A 25 4.05 -6.05 -4.40
CA VAL A 25 3.93 -6.96 -5.55
C VAL A 25 4.37 -8.37 -5.19
N ARG A 26 5.47 -8.50 -4.45
CA ARG A 26 5.95 -9.81 -3.97
C ARG A 26 4.93 -10.48 -3.05
N LEU A 27 4.32 -9.73 -2.12
CA LEU A 27 3.31 -10.22 -1.20
C LEU A 27 2.02 -10.61 -1.95
N LEU A 28 1.59 -9.78 -2.91
CA LEU A 28 0.43 -10.05 -3.76
C LEU A 28 0.62 -11.37 -4.52
N ARG A 29 1.73 -11.51 -5.25
CA ARG A 29 2.03 -12.72 -6.04
C ARG A 29 2.16 -13.94 -5.14
N GLY A 30 2.92 -13.85 -4.05
CA GLY A 30 3.10 -14.95 -3.13
C GLY A 30 1.79 -15.40 -2.45
N CYS A 31 0.97 -14.47 -1.94
CA CYS A 31 -0.30 -14.80 -1.30
C CYS A 31 -1.35 -15.36 -2.27
N THR A 32 -1.32 -14.92 -3.53
CA THR A 32 -2.35 -15.28 -4.52
C THR A 32 -1.95 -16.44 -5.43
N GLY A 33 -0.65 -16.74 -5.52
CA GLY A 33 -0.07 -17.66 -6.50
C GLY A 33 -0.19 -17.16 -7.94
N LEU A 34 -0.39 -15.85 -8.15
CA LEU A 34 -0.43 -15.27 -9.48
C LEU A 34 0.98 -15.19 -10.07
N GLN A 35 1.10 -15.67 -11.30
CA GLN A 35 2.29 -15.59 -12.12
C GLN A 35 2.35 -14.27 -12.87
N ASP A 36 3.55 -13.78 -13.12
CA ASP A 36 3.80 -12.52 -13.82
C ASP A 36 4.00 -12.81 -15.31
N ALA A 37 3.16 -12.28 -16.18
CA ALA A 37 3.27 -12.52 -17.62
C ALA A 37 4.62 -12.07 -18.18
N PHE A 38 5.23 -11.01 -17.66
CA PHE A 38 6.56 -10.61 -18.11
C PHE A 38 7.62 -11.66 -17.76
N ALA A 39 7.59 -12.20 -16.55
CA ALA A 39 8.56 -13.19 -16.09
C ALA A 39 8.36 -14.58 -16.74
N GLU A 40 7.13 -14.93 -17.11
CA GLU A 40 6.79 -16.24 -17.68
C GLU A 40 6.71 -16.26 -19.21
N ALA A 41 6.80 -15.10 -19.88
CA ALA A 41 6.65 -15.03 -21.33
C ALA A 41 7.78 -15.78 -22.05
N ALA A 42 7.42 -16.65 -23.00
CA ALA A 42 8.42 -17.32 -23.84
C ALA A 42 9.14 -16.34 -24.79
N ARG A 43 8.49 -15.24 -25.15
CA ARG A 43 9.04 -14.16 -25.98
C ARG A 43 8.60 -12.81 -25.43
N PHE A 44 9.52 -11.85 -25.42
CA PHE A 44 9.26 -10.48 -25.02
C PHE A 44 9.68 -9.51 -26.13
N GLU A 45 8.84 -8.53 -26.44
CA GLU A 45 9.12 -7.45 -27.39
C GLU A 45 8.66 -6.11 -26.80
N GLY A 46 9.54 -5.13 -26.66
CA GLY A 46 9.17 -3.81 -26.15
C GLY A 46 10.30 -3.11 -25.42
N CYS A 47 9.91 -2.29 -24.46
CA CYS A 47 10.81 -1.52 -23.61
C CYS A 47 11.66 -2.43 -22.71
N GLU A 48 12.89 -2.01 -22.44
CA GLU A 48 13.84 -2.76 -21.61
C GLU A 48 13.23 -3.10 -20.25
N ASP A 49 13.48 -4.33 -19.78
CA ASP A 49 12.93 -4.89 -18.54
C ASP A 49 11.39 -4.83 -18.40
N GLY A 50 10.68 -4.65 -19.51
CA GLY A 50 9.22 -4.50 -19.50
C GLY A 50 8.78 -3.20 -18.85
N CYS A 51 9.64 -2.18 -18.81
CA CYS A 51 9.31 -0.88 -18.25
C CYS A 51 8.13 -0.24 -18.98
N THR A 52 7.22 0.34 -18.22
CA THR A 52 6.01 0.97 -18.75
C THR A 52 6.03 2.47 -18.55
N LEU A 53 6.74 2.94 -17.54
CA LEU A 53 7.06 4.35 -17.37
C LEU A 53 8.51 4.59 -17.85
N ILE A 54 8.69 5.16 -19.05
CA ILE A 54 10.01 5.21 -19.71
C ILE A 54 10.61 6.62 -19.84
N PRO A 55 11.95 6.77 -19.78
CA PRO A 55 12.61 8.07 -19.86
C PRO A 55 12.49 8.78 -21.21
N SER A 56 12.21 8.08 -22.30
CA SER A 56 12.03 8.68 -23.63
C SER A 56 10.63 9.29 -23.82
N ASN A 57 9.65 8.89 -23.02
CA ASN A 57 8.27 9.38 -23.13
C ASN A 57 8.18 10.83 -22.63
N CYS A 58 7.59 11.72 -23.42
CA CYS A 58 7.54 13.16 -23.13
C CYS A 58 6.53 13.54 -22.04
N PHE A 59 5.60 12.66 -21.70
CA PHE A 59 4.62 12.88 -20.63
C PHE A 59 5.11 12.40 -19.25
N THR A 60 6.14 11.54 -19.22
CA THR A 60 6.69 11.02 -17.97
C THR A 60 7.44 12.06 -17.16
N ALA A 61 7.09 12.17 -15.87
CA ALA A 61 7.77 13.04 -14.91
C ALA A 61 9.21 12.56 -14.66
N LYS A 62 10.20 13.28 -15.20
CA LYS A 62 11.63 12.90 -15.09
C LYS A 62 12.16 12.82 -13.66
N ALA A 63 11.54 13.54 -12.73
CA ALA A 63 11.89 13.48 -11.32
C ALA A 63 11.62 12.09 -10.71
N GLU A 64 10.56 11.41 -11.15
CA GLU A 64 10.19 10.08 -10.65
C GLU A 64 11.14 8.99 -11.14
N LEU A 65 11.79 9.22 -12.29
CA LEU A 65 12.75 8.29 -12.90
C LEU A 65 14.18 8.47 -12.43
N LEU A 66 14.48 9.44 -11.54
CA LEU A 66 15.84 9.66 -11.04
C LEU A 66 16.52 8.40 -10.49
N PRO A 67 15.85 7.55 -9.67
CA PRO A 67 16.43 6.28 -9.22
C PRO A 67 16.39 5.16 -10.28
N PHE A 68 15.66 5.36 -11.39
CA PHE A 68 15.38 4.34 -12.40
C PHE A 68 15.71 4.85 -13.82
N PRO A 69 17.00 4.92 -14.19
CA PRO A 69 17.44 5.54 -15.43
C PRO A 69 16.95 4.82 -16.70
N LEU A 70 16.53 3.56 -16.61
CA LEU A 70 15.98 2.77 -17.71
C LEU A 70 14.44 2.79 -17.77
N GLY A 71 13.78 3.35 -16.74
CA GLY A 71 12.33 3.31 -16.57
C GLY A 71 11.90 2.40 -15.43
N ILE A 72 10.60 2.34 -15.19
CA ILE A 72 9.98 1.54 -14.12
C ILE A 72 8.89 0.66 -14.71
N ARG A 73 8.87 -0.61 -14.32
CA ARG A 73 7.75 -1.52 -14.59
C ARG A 73 6.72 -1.44 -13.46
N ILE A 74 5.59 -0.79 -13.74
CA ILE A 74 4.52 -0.60 -12.77
C ILE A 74 3.16 -1.11 -13.26
N ASP A 75 3.02 -1.38 -14.56
CA ASP A 75 1.84 -2.05 -15.11
C ASP A 75 2.10 -3.55 -15.28
N TYR A 76 1.13 -4.35 -14.86
CA TYR A 76 1.26 -5.80 -14.82
C TYR A 76 0.09 -6.48 -15.51
N ILE A 77 0.35 -7.65 -16.09
CA ILE A 77 -0.66 -8.68 -16.36
C ILE A 77 -0.24 -9.91 -15.55
N LEU A 78 -0.94 -10.14 -14.45
CA LEU A 78 -0.74 -11.30 -13.59
C LEU A 78 -1.84 -12.33 -13.86
N TYR A 79 -1.49 -13.61 -13.86
CA TYR A 79 -2.44 -14.67 -14.19
C TYR A 79 -2.25 -15.93 -13.35
N LYS A 80 -3.31 -16.73 -13.22
CA LYS A 80 -3.20 -18.11 -12.76
C LYS A 80 -4.34 -18.95 -13.31
N ALA A 81 -4.06 -20.23 -13.50
CA ALA A 81 -5.09 -21.23 -13.74
C ALA A 81 -5.69 -21.71 -12.41
N VAL A 82 -6.93 -22.20 -12.45
CA VAL A 82 -7.58 -22.87 -11.34
C VAL A 82 -7.97 -24.29 -11.78
N SER A 83 -7.65 -25.28 -10.93
CA SER A 83 -8.07 -26.67 -11.08
C SER A 83 -7.69 -27.31 -12.44
N SER A 84 -8.67 -27.54 -13.33
CA SER A 84 -8.56 -28.34 -14.56
C SER A 84 -8.05 -27.55 -15.76
N PHE A 85 -7.37 -26.43 -15.55
CA PHE A 85 -6.83 -25.60 -16.61
C PHE A 85 -5.34 -25.37 -16.41
N THR A 86 -4.64 -25.20 -17.52
CA THR A 86 -3.30 -24.63 -17.57
C THR A 86 -3.37 -23.32 -18.34
N VAL A 87 -2.53 -22.39 -17.94
CA VAL A 87 -2.31 -21.12 -18.64
C VAL A 87 -0.81 -20.98 -18.84
N LYS A 88 -0.41 -20.60 -20.04
CA LYS A 88 0.98 -20.26 -20.38
C LYS A 88 1.02 -18.91 -21.05
N CYS A 89 2.02 -18.10 -20.74
CA CYS A 89 2.29 -16.87 -21.48
C CYS A 89 3.21 -17.19 -22.67
N GLU A 90 2.68 -17.08 -23.89
CA GLU A 90 3.47 -17.30 -25.10
C GLU A 90 4.31 -16.06 -25.45
N GLU A 91 3.72 -14.89 -25.25
CA GLU A 91 4.31 -13.63 -25.67
C GLU A 91 3.82 -12.51 -24.77
N LEU A 92 4.73 -11.60 -24.41
CA LEU A 92 4.39 -10.30 -23.83
C LEU A 92 4.98 -9.19 -24.69
N LYS A 93 4.21 -8.13 -24.92
CA LYS A 93 4.66 -6.93 -25.62
C LYS A 93 4.41 -5.68 -24.81
N THR A 94 5.27 -4.68 -24.99
CA THR A 94 4.92 -3.29 -24.67
C THR A 94 4.90 -2.42 -25.92
N THR A 95 4.20 -1.30 -25.88
CA THR A 95 4.48 -0.19 -26.80
C THR A 95 5.85 0.43 -26.48
N THR A 96 6.34 1.32 -27.35
CA THR A 96 7.68 1.94 -27.25
C THR A 96 7.65 3.47 -27.31
N GLY A 97 6.53 4.08 -26.96
CA GLY A 97 6.38 5.53 -26.79
C GLY A 97 6.00 6.32 -28.04
N THR A 98 5.89 5.68 -29.20
CA THR A 98 5.46 6.34 -30.44
C THR A 98 4.13 5.77 -30.90
N ALA A 99 3.08 6.61 -30.93
CA ALA A 99 1.81 6.21 -31.48
C ALA A 99 1.90 5.99 -33.01
N PRO A 100 1.18 5.01 -33.59
CA PRO A 100 1.19 4.77 -35.03
C PRO A 100 0.85 6.04 -35.82
N GLY A 101 1.79 6.52 -36.64
CA GLY A 101 1.62 7.71 -37.48
C GLY A 101 1.74 9.05 -36.73
N MET A 102 2.26 9.07 -35.51
CA MET A 102 2.44 10.29 -34.72
C MET A 102 3.85 10.35 -34.12
N ASP A 103 4.36 11.55 -33.88
CA ASP A 103 5.65 11.77 -33.20
C ASP A 103 5.52 11.85 -31.67
N ILE A 104 4.33 11.60 -31.14
CA ILE A 104 4.02 11.66 -29.70
C ILE A 104 3.35 10.36 -29.23
N PRO A 105 3.57 9.94 -27.97
CA PRO A 105 2.83 8.82 -27.38
C PRO A 105 1.35 9.15 -27.15
N PHE A 106 0.53 8.13 -26.89
CA PHE A 106 -0.85 8.31 -26.44
C PHE A 106 -1.01 8.50 -24.91
N SER A 107 -0.02 8.05 -24.13
CA SER A 107 0.00 8.08 -22.67
C SER A 107 1.45 8.17 -22.20
N ASP A 108 1.66 8.62 -20.98
CA ASP A 108 2.89 8.50 -20.19
C ASP A 108 3.28 7.05 -19.85
N HIS A 109 2.35 6.09 -19.99
CA HIS A 109 2.59 4.67 -19.82
C HIS A 109 2.62 3.93 -21.16
N GLU A 110 3.50 2.96 -21.28
CA GLU A 110 3.50 1.98 -22.36
C GLU A 110 2.46 0.90 -22.10
N ALA A 111 1.65 0.59 -23.12
CA ALA A 111 0.62 -0.42 -23.01
C ALA A 111 1.24 -1.82 -22.93
N VAL A 112 0.82 -2.62 -21.95
CA VAL A 112 1.24 -4.02 -21.78
C VAL A 112 0.23 -4.96 -22.44
N MET A 113 0.71 -5.89 -23.25
CA MET A 113 -0.10 -6.87 -23.97
C MET A 113 0.46 -8.28 -23.70
N ALA A 114 -0.40 -9.23 -23.36
CA ALA A 114 0.00 -10.62 -23.13
C ALA A 114 -0.84 -11.57 -23.99
N THR A 115 -0.17 -12.49 -24.68
CA THR A 115 -0.82 -13.61 -25.39
C THR A 115 -0.78 -14.84 -24.48
N LEU A 116 -1.93 -15.18 -23.90
CA LEU A 116 -2.09 -16.30 -22.99
C LEU A 116 -2.72 -17.50 -23.70
N TYR A 117 -2.06 -18.65 -23.65
CA TYR A 117 -2.61 -19.91 -24.12
C TYR A 117 -3.25 -20.67 -22.96
N ILE A 118 -4.56 -20.87 -23.06
CA ILE A 118 -5.38 -21.51 -22.02
C ILE A 118 -5.82 -22.88 -22.53
N GLN A 119 -5.48 -23.93 -21.80
CA GLN A 119 -5.86 -25.30 -22.16
C GLN A 119 -6.54 -25.99 -20.98
N ARG A 120 -7.64 -26.69 -21.25
CA ARG A 120 -8.21 -27.61 -20.27
C ARG A 120 -7.31 -28.82 -20.14
N GLN A 121 -6.83 -29.09 -18.92
CA GLN A 121 -6.06 -30.26 -18.59
C GLN A 121 -6.96 -31.30 -17.92
N GLY A 122 -6.86 -32.57 -18.36
CA GLY A 122 -7.31 -33.69 -17.54
C GLY A 122 -6.44 -33.73 -16.27
N GLN A 123 -7.09 -33.89 -15.12
CA GLN A 123 -6.54 -33.81 -13.75
C GLN A 123 -5.01 -33.96 -13.66
N ALA A 124 -4.31 -32.86 -13.40
CA ALA A 124 -2.85 -32.84 -13.32
C ALA A 124 -2.33 -32.47 -11.92
N VAL A 125 -1.18 -33.06 -11.64
CA VAL A 125 -0.47 -33.21 -10.36
C VAL A 125 0.15 -31.90 -9.90
N GLY A 126 0.14 -31.71 -8.57
CA GLY A 126 0.54 -30.50 -7.87
C GLY A 126 1.94 -29.98 -8.20
N ALA A 127 2.03 -28.65 -8.28
CA ALA A 127 3.29 -27.93 -8.39
C ALA A 127 4.11 -28.02 -7.09
N THR A 128 5.42 -27.92 -7.22
CA THR A 128 6.41 -27.86 -6.14
C THR A 128 6.13 -26.70 -5.18
N LEU A 129 5.45 -26.98 -4.07
CA LEU A 129 5.05 -25.99 -3.06
C LEU A 129 6.22 -25.42 -2.24
N GLY A 130 7.24 -26.23 -1.94
CA GLY A 130 8.22 -25.90 -0.89
C GLY A 130 9.03 -24.61 -1.10
N THR A 131 9.55 -24.36 -2.30
CA THR A 131 10.37 -23.15 -2.56
C THR A 131 9.54 -21.87 -2.58
N ALA A 132 8.30 -21.94 -3.06
CA ALA A 132 7.40 -20.79 -3.11
C ALA A 132 6.87 -20.41 -1.71
N GLU A 133 6.67 -21.39 -0.84
CA GLU A 133 6.25 -21.16 0.54
C GLU A 133 7.35 -20.51 1.39
N ALA A 134 8.62 -20.93 1.20
CA ALA A 134 9.77 -20.28 1.85
C ALA A 134 9.92 -18.82 1.42
N ALA A 135 9.88 -18.54 0.11
CA ALA A 135 9.96 -17.18 -0.41
C ALA A 135 8.79 -16.30 0.09
N LEU A 136 7.58 -16.84 0.18
CA LEU A 136 6.45 -16.13 0.77
C LEU A 136 6.64 -15.84 2.26
N ALA A 137 7.22 -16.78 3.03
CA ALA A 137 7.48 -16.56 4.46
C ALA A 137 8.46 -15.40 4.70
N ASP A 138 9.48 -15.28 3.86
CA ASP A 138 10.44 -14.16 3.92
C ASP A 138 9.74 -12.83 3.60
N VAL A 139 8.96 -12.78 2.52
CA VAL A 139 8.19 -11.58 2.12
C VAL A 139 7.18 -11.17 3.18
N VAL A 140 6.48 -12.12 3.81
CA VAL A 140 5.56 -11.84 4.92
C VAL A 140 6.30 -11.29 6.13
N THR A 141 7.51 -11.76 6.39
CA THR A 141 8.36 -11.27 7.49
C THR A 141 8.77 -9.82 7.24
N GLU A 142 9.19 -9.49 6.01
CA GLU A 142 9.53 -8.14 5.60
C GLU A 142 8.32 -7.19 5.68
N ALA A 143 7.18 -7.59 5.11
CA ALA A 143 5.94 -6.80 5.19
C ALA A 143 5.50 -6.55 6.63
N ARG A 144 5.65 -7.57 7.50
CA ARG A 144 5.33 -7.44 8.92
C ARG A 144 6.29 -6.46 9.62
N ALA A 145 7.56 -6.42 9.25
CA ALA A 145 8.52 -5.45 9.80
C ALA A 145 8.07 -4.01 9.51
N GLU A 146 7.67 -3.71 8.27
CA GLU A 146 7.13 -2.39 7.88
C GLU A 146 5.86 -2.02 8.66
N VAL A 147 4.92 -2.97 8.80
CA VAL A 147 3.70 -2.77 9.61
C VAL A 147 4.05 -2.51 11.08
N CYS A 148 5.07 -3.18 11.63
CA CYS A 148 5.52 -2.96 13.00
C CYS A 148 6.12 -1.56 13.19
N VAL A 149 6.90 -1.07 12.24
CA VAL A 149 7.45 0.30 12.25
C VAL A 149 6.29 1.32 12.25
N GLY A 150 5.34 1.18 11.32
CA GLY A 150 4.16 2.04 11.27
C GLY A 150 3.34 2.00 12.56
N LEU A 151 3.16 0.81 13.15
CA LEU A 151 2.42 0.64 14.40
C LEU A 151 3.10 1.35 15.58
N GLN A 152 4.43 1.28 15.66
CA GLN A 152 5.19 1.99 16.68
C GLN A 152 5.07 3.51 16.51
N ALA A 153 5.19 4.01 15.29
CA ALA A 153 5.00 5.43 14.98
C ALA A 153 3.59 5.90 15.35
N ALA A 154 2.54 5.17 14.94
CA ALA A 154 1.15 5.51 15.24
C ALA A 154 0.86 5.49 16.75
N ARG A 155 1.44 4.54 17.51
CA ARG A 155 1.34 4.50 18.98
C ARG A 155 1.99 5.73 19.63
N GLN A 156 3.16 6.14 19.15
CA GLN A 156 3.84 7.34 19.64
C GLN A 156 3.01 8.60 19.36
N GLN A 157 2.47 8.74 18.14
CA GLN A 157 1.62 9.88 17.79
C GLN A 157 0.32 9.92 18.60
N ARG A 158 -0.34 8.77 18.81
CA ARG A 158 -1.51 8.66 19.68
C ARG A 158 -1.22 9.11 21.11
N PHE A 159 -0.07 8.71 21.66
CA PHE A 159 0.34 9.11 23.01
C PHE A 159 0.64 10.62 23.09
N SER A 160 1.37 11.15 22.11
CA SER A 160 1.68 12.58 22.02
C SER A 160 0.42 13.44 21.93
N THR A 161 -0.48 13.11 21.01
CA THR A 161 -1.76 13.82 20.81
C THR A 161 -2.68 13.73 22.02
N GLY A 162 -2.73 12.56 22.69
CA GLY A 162 -3.48 12.39 23.93
C GLY A 162 -2.95 13.27 25.06
N ARG A 163 -1.62 13.36 25.22
CA ARG A 163 -0.99 14.27 26.20
C ARG A 163 -1.31 15.73 25.91
N MET A 164 -1.25 16.14 24.64
CA MET A 164 -1.59 17.51 24.24
C MET A 164 -3.06 17.85 24.53
N ALA A 165 -3.99 16.91 24.28
CA ALA A 165 -5.40 17.09 24.61
C ALA A 165 -5.61 17.27 26.13
N VAL A 166 -4.94 16.45 26.96
CA VAL A 166 -5.00 16.59 28.42
C VAL A 166 -4.44 17.94 28.88
N LEU A 167 -3.31 18.38 28.32
CA LEU A 167 -2.73 19.70 28.66
C LEU A 167 -3.65 20.85 28.25
N ALA A 168 -4.27 20.80 27.07
CA ALA A 168 -5.23 21.80 26.64
C ALA A 168 -6.47 21.83 27.55
N LEU A 169 -6.96 20.67 28.00
CA LEU A 169 -8.06 20.57 28.95
C LEU A 169 -7.68 21.15 30.33
N LEU A 170 -6.49 20.82 30.83
CA LEU A 170 -5.98 21.37 32.10
C LEU A 170 -5.84 22.89 32.04
N LEU A 171 -5.37 23.43 30.92
CA LEU A 171 -5.29 24.88 30.69
C LEU A 171 -6.68 25.51 30.75
N LEU A 172 -7.69 24.94 30.09
CA LEU A 172 -9.07 25.43 30.14
C LEU A 172 -9.65 25.40 31.55
N LEU A 173 -9.40 24.33 32.31
CA LEU A 173 -9.84 24.21 33.70
C LEU A 173 -9.16 25.24 34.61
N LEU A 174 -7.86 25.48 34.42
CA LEU A 174 -7.12 26.50 35.17
C LEU A 174 -7.66 27.90 34.86
N GLN A 175 -7.96 28.19 33.59
CA GLN A 175 -8.56 29.46 33.18
C GLN A 175 -9.95 29.65 33.80
N ALA A 176 -10.78 28.61 33.83
CA ALA A 176 -12.10 28.64 34.47
C ALA A 176 -12.02 28.83 36.00
N GLY A 177 -11.03 28.21 36.65
CA GLY A 177 -10.78 28.42 38.08
C GLY A 177 -10.35 29.85 38.39
N ALA A 178 -9.44 30.41 37.56
CA ALA A 178 -8.97 31.79 37.71
C ALA A 178 -10.08 32.83 37.49
N THR A 179 -10.97 32.62 36.51
CA THR A 179 -12.12 33.51 36.28
C THR A 179 -13.09 33.49 37.46
N LEU A 180 -13.41 32.30 38.00
CA LEU A 180 -14.27 32.15 39.18
C LEU A 180 -13.67 32.82 40.43
N ALA A 181 -12.37 32.60 40.69
CA ALA A 181 -11.68 33.22 41.81
C ALA A 181 -11.61 34.75 41.69
N GLY A 182 -11.33 35.27 40.49
CA GLY A 182 -11.32 36.71 40.21
C GLY A 182 -12.69 37.36 40.43
N LEU A 183 -13.77 36.70 40.00
CA LEU A 183 -15.14 37.13 40.26
C LEU A 183 -15.46 37.17 41.76
N ALA A 184 -15.08 36.14 42.51
CA ALA A 184 -15.30 36.08 43.96
C ALA A 184 -14.50 37.14 44.72
N ALA A 185 -13.30 37.49 44.26
CA ALA A 185 -12.41 38.47 44.89
C ALA A 185 -12.71 39.93 44.49
N GLY A 186 -13.68 40.16 43.59
CA GLY A 186 -14.03 41.51 43.11
C GLY A 186 -12.91 42.22 42.34
N GLN A 187 -11.92 41.49 41.82
CA GLN A 187 -10.76 42.05 41.14
C GLN A 187 -11.04 42.33 39.66
N PRO A 188 -10.47 43.40 39.07
CA PRO A 188 -10.55 43.63 37.63
C PRO A 188 -9.84 42.50 36.87
N PHE A 189 -10.59 41.75 36.06
CA PHE A 189 -10.09 40.59 35.33
C PHE A 189 -9.81 40.93 33.85
N PRO A 190 -8.65 40.55 33.27
CA PRO A 190 -8.32 40.83 31.88
C PRO A 190 -9.11 39.92 30.91
N LYS A 191 -10.35 40.33 30.60
CA LYS A 191 -11.34 39.52 29.86
C LYS A 191 -10.87 39.12 28.45
N LEU A 192 -10.28 40.05 27.70
CA LEU A 192 -9.92 39.83 26.29
C LEU A 192 -8.81 38.77 26.13
N SER A 193 -7.72 38.89 26.89
CA SER A 193 -6.59 37.96 26.79
C SER A 193 -6.97 36.54 27.24
N PHE A 194 -7.74 36.41 28.33
CA PHE A 194 -8.25 35.11 28.76
C PHE A 194 -9.24 34.50 27.76
N SER A 195 -10.09 35.31 27.13
CA SER A 195 -11.03 34.83 26.11
C SER A 195 -10.30 34.34 24.85
N LEU A 196 -9.28 35.08 24.39
CA LEU A 196 -8.45 34.67 23.26
C LEU A 196 -7.67 33.38 23.56
N LEU A 197 -7.06 33.29 24.75
CA LEU A 197 -6.33 32.09 25.17
C LEU A 197 -7.27 30.88 25.31
N ALA A 198 -8.49 31.07 25.85
CA ALA A 198 -9.49 30.01 25.94
C ALA A 198 -9.95 29.55 24.56
N PHE A 199 -10.20 30.47 23.62
CA PHE A 199 -10.54 30.12 22.24
C PHE A 199 -9.43 29.30 21.57
N LEU A 200 -8.17 29.71 21.74
CA LEU A 200 -7.02 28.97 21.24
C LEU A 200 -6.92 27.57 21.88
N ALA A 201 -7.10 27.48 23.20
CA ALA A 201 -7.05 26.21 23.93
C ALA A 201 -8.19 25.26 23.50
N VAL A 202 -9.39 25.76 23.22
CA VAL A 202 -10.49 24.98 22.64
C VAL A 202 -10.12 24.49 21.23
N GLY A 203 -9.57 25.36 20.37
CA GLY A 203 -9.12 24.98 19.03
C GLY A 203 -8.07 23.86 19.06
N ILE A 204 -7.07 23.98 19.94
CA ILE A 204 -6.05 22.96 20.17
C ILE A 204 -6.67 21.67 20.70
N LEU A 205 -7.58 21.76 21.68
CA LEU A 205 -8.26 20.59 22.24
C LEU A 205 -9.05 19.82 21.16
N LEU A 206 -9.80 20.52 20.31
CA LEU A 206 -10.56 19.90 19.22
C LEU A 206 -9.64 19.22 18.21
N LEU A 207 -8.59 19.92 17.74
CA LEU A 207 -7.62 19.36 16.79
C LEU A 207 -6.90 18.14 17.36
N THR A 208 -6.38 18.24 18.58
CA THR A 208 -5.62 17.15 19.23
C THR A 208 -6.52 15.96 19.56
N THR A 209 -7.78 16.18 19.90
CA THR A 209 -8.77 15.10 20.08
C THR A 209 -9.07 14.43 18.75
N GLY A 210 -9.28 15.19 17.66
CA GLY A 210 -9.47 14.64 16.32
C GLY A 210 -8.29 13.78 15.87
N LEU A 211 -7.06 14.29 16.03
CA LEU A 211 -5.83 13.53 15.74
C LEU A 211 -5.69 12.30 16.63
N HIS A 212 -6.05 12.40 17.92
CA HIS A 212 -6.02 11.26 18.83
C HIS A 212 -6.97 10.14 18.39
N LEU A 213 -8.18 10.48 17.94
CA LEU A 213 -9.12 9.52 17.38
C LEU A 213 -8.59 8.89 16.09
N PHE A 214 -8.03 9.71 15.20
CA PHE A 214 -7.39 9.23 13.96
C PHE A 214 -6.27 8.22 14.26
N HIS A 215 -5.30 8.56 15.10
CA HIS A 215 -4.22 7.64 15.45
C HIS A 215 -4.71 6.43 16.26
N THR A 216 -5.83 6.55 16.98
CA THR A 216 -6.46 5.38 17.61
C THR A 216 -7.02 4.41 16.58
N MET A 217 -7.64 4.91 15.50
CA MET A 217 -8.11 4.08 14.40
C MET A 217 -6.94 3.45 13.65
N GLU A 218 -5.91 4.24 13.34
CA GLU A 218 -4.67 3.80 12.68
C GLU A 218 -3.98 2.66 13.46
N VAL A 219 -3.80 2.82 14.79
CA VAL A 219 -3.24 1.78 15.66
C VAL A 219 -4.07 0.51 15.62
N LYS A 220 -5.41 0.61 15.65
CA LYS A 220 -6.29 -0.58 15.59
C LYS A 220 -6.18 -1.30 14.25
N MET A 221 -6.15 -0.56 13.14
CA MET A 221 -6.00 -1.12 11.80
C MET A 221 -4.65 -1.83 11.64
N LEU A 222 -3.55 -1.17 12.01
CA LEU A 222 -2.21 -1.76 11.92
C LEU A 222 -2.03 -2.96 12.85
N GLN A 223 -2.65 -2.95 14.04
CA GLN A 223 -2.69 -4.13 14.92
C GLN A 223 -3.41 -5.30 14.27
N GLY A 224 -4.59 -5.07 13.69
CA GLY A 224 -5.33 -6.11 12.98
C GLY A 224 -4.53 -6.70 11.82
N THR A 225 -3.84 -5.86 11.05
CA THR A 225 -2.95 -6.29 9.97
C THR A 225 -1.77 -7.12 10.49
N GLU A 226 -1.12 -6.69 11.58
CA GLU A 226 -0.01 -7.44 12.21
C GLU A 226 -0.46 -8.83 12.68
N GLU A 227 -1.63 -8.92 13.30
CA GLU A 227 -2.21 -10.18 13.76
C GLU A 227 -2.51 -11.12 12.57
N GLN A 228 -3.06 -10.60 11.48
CA GLN A 228 -3.31 -11.35 10.25
C GLN A 228 -2.02 -11.88 9.62
N MET A 229 -0.99 -11.03 9.52
CA MET A 229 0.32 -11.42 9.00
C MET A 229 0.99 -12.48 9.89
N ARG A 230 0.88 -12.34 11.21
CA ARG A 230 1.39 -13.32 12.17
C ARG A 230 0.69 -14.66 12.04
N LEU A 231 -0.63 -14.67 11.81
CA LEU A 231 -1.39 -15.89 11.56
C LEU A 231 -0.95 -16.55 10.24
N LEU A 232 -0.77 -15.76 9.17
CA LEU A 232 -0.25 -16.26 7.90
C LEU A 232 1.15 -16.89 8.07
N GLN A 233 2.04 -16.24 8.81
CA GLN A 233 3.38 -16.75 9.07
C GLN A 233 3.36 -18.09 9.81
N ARG A 234 2.48 -18.26 10.81
CA ARG A 234 2.29 -19.55 11.49
C ARG A 234 1.79 -20.63 10.54
N LEU A 235 0.80 -20.31 9.69
CA LEU A 235 0.27 -21.26 8.71
C LEU A 235 1.34 -21.71 7.70
N LEU A 236 2.30 -20.85 7.36
CA LEU A 236 3.42 -21.21 6.49
C LEU A 236 4.46 -22.06 7.21
N GLN A 237 4.64 -21.89 8.52
CA GLN A 237 5.56 -22.70 9.34
C GLN A 237 4.99 -24.07 9.73
N GLU A 238 3.66 -24.20 9.84
CA GLU A 238 2.97 -25.43 10.22
C GLU A 238 2.71 -26.38 9.04
N ARG A 239 2.99 -25.96 7.81
CA ARG A 239 2.86 -26.83 6.63
C ARG A 239 4.12 -27.71 6.47
N PRO A 240 3.95 -29.04 6.37
CA PRO A 240 5.05 -30.00 6.30
C PRO A 240 5.81 -29.96 4.97
#